data_AF-F0XMR6-F1
#
_entry.id   AF-F0XMR6-F1
#
_cell.length_a   1.000
_cell.length_b   1.000
_cell.length_c   1.000
_cell.angle_alpha   90.00
_cell.angle_beta   90.00
_cell.angle_gamma   90.00
#
_symmetry.space_group_name_H-M   'P 1'
#
loop_
_entity.id
_entity.type
_entity.pdbx_description
1 polymer ?
#
loop_
_entity_poly.entity_id
_entity_poly.type
_entity_poly.pdbx_seq_one_letter_code
_entity_poly.pdbx_strand_id
1 'polypeptide(L)'
;MRHVFETRKRDEEAWERDAEIMAAAQWILWHGQTMFKFIIYNDDSSKDDARNKNHGLYKVGDDLGGTETFLPRSVERWRYWKARFEAVDNLPATDECKTLAARSARMMGALEDNMLF
;
A
#
# COMPACT_ATOMS: atom_id res chain seq x y z
N MET A 1 -2.91 -4.74 -1.43
CA MET A 1 -2.12 -3.76 -0.65
C MET A 1 -2.21 -4.02 0.84
N ARG A 2 -3.37 -3.81 1.50
CA ARG A 2 -3.54 -4.07 2.95
C ARG A 2 -3.14 -5.49 3.37
N HIS A 3 -3.72 -6.49 2.70
CA HIS A 3 -3.42 -7.90 2.98
C HIS A 3 -1.92 -8.24 2.89
N VAL A 4 -1.20 -7.60 1.98
CA VAL A 4 0.22 -7.87 1.71
C VAL A 4 1.14 -7.17 2.69
N PHE A 5 0.87 -5.91 3.03
CA PHE A 5 1.81 -5.06 3.77
C PHE A 5 1.34 -4.59 5.15
N GLU A 6 0.09 -4.84 5.50
CA GLU A 6 -0.52 -4.38 6.77
C GLU A 6 -1.06 -5.54 7.61
N THR A 7 -1.41 -6.68 7.01
CA THR A 7 -1.87 -7.85 7.74
C THR A 7 -0.66 -8.65 8.24
N ARG A 8 -0.70 -9.04 9.52
CA ARG A 8 0.28 -9.96 10.09
C ARG A 8 0.08 -11.36 9.51
N LYS A 9 1.18 -11.98 9.12
CA LYS A 9 1.19 -13.33 8.59
C LYS A 9 2.09 -14.20 9.44
N ARG A 10 1.45 -15.01 10.30
CA ARG A 10 2.15 -16.11 10.96
C ARG A 10 2.22 -17.23 9.92
N ASP A 11 3.44 -17.63 9.60
CA ASP A 11 3.73 -18.87 8.89
C ASP A 11 3.42 -18.90 7.38
N GLU A 12 3.73 -17.82 6.66
CA GLU A 12 3.60 -17.77 5.20
C GLU A 12 4.83 -18.35 4.50
N GLU A 13 4.63 -19.25 3.54
CA GLU A 13 5.73 -19.81 2.76
C GLU A 13 6.33 -18.72 1.84
N ALA A 14 7.63 -18.82 1.54
CA ALA A 14 8.32 -17.77 0.78
C ALA A 14 7.70 -17.52 -0.60
N TRP A 15 7.17 -18.56 -1.26
CA TRP A 15 6.53 -18.43 -2.56
C TRP A 15 5.13 -17.79 -2.48
N GLU A 16 4.39 -18.01 -1.38
CA GLU A 16 3.08 -17.38 -1.15
C GLU A 16 3.24 -15.87 -1.01
N ARG A 17 4.21 -15.46 -0.17
CA ARG A 17 4.57 -14.05 0.01
C ARG A 17 4.98 -13.40 -1.31
N ASP A 18 5.83 -14.07 -2.09
CA ASP A 18 6.25 -13.57 -3.40
C ASP A 18 5.06 -13.42 -4.36
N ALA A 19 4.18 -14.42 -4.43
CA ALA A 19 2.99 -14.40 -5.28
C ALA A 19 2.07 -13.21 -4.95
N GLU A 20 1.87 -12.90 -3.67
CA GLU A 20 1.01 -11.80 -3.28
C GLU A 20 1.66 -10.42 -3.46
N ILE A 21 2.97 -10.31 -3.23
CA ILE A 21 3.72 -9.09 -3.57
C ILE A 21 3.59 -8.83 -5.07
N MET A 22 3.80 -9.85 -5.90
CA MET A 22 3.64 -9.75 -7.35
C MET A 22 2.21 -9.41 -7.77
N ALA A 23 1.20 -10.04 -7.17
CA ALA A 23 -0.21 -9.73 -7.44
C ALA A 23 -0.55 -8.28 -7.07
N ALA A 24 -0.08 -7.81 -5.91
CA ALA A 24 -0.24 -6.42 -5.50
C ALA A 24 0.52 -5.45 -6.41
N ALA A 25 1.73 -5.79 -6.82
CA ALA A 25 2.52 -5.00 -7.76
C ALA A 25 1.79 -4.88 -9.11
N GLN A 26 1.27 -5.98 -9.63
CA GLN A 26 0.52 -6.02 -10.87
C GLN A 26 -0.75 -5.16 -10.81
N TRP A 27 -1.46 -5.18 -9.67
CA TRP A 27 -2.62 -4.33 -9.45
C TRP A 27 -2.30 -2.84 -9.57
N ILE A 28 -1.16 -2.40 -9.01
CA ILE A 28 -0.68 -1.02 -9.14
C ILE A 28 -0.33 -0.68 -10.59
N LEU A 29 0.29 -1.60 -11.34
CA LEU A 29 0.63 -1.36 -12.73
C LEU A 29 -0.61 -1.20 -13.62
N TRP A 30 -1.68 -1.95 -13.34
CA TRP A 30 -2.93 -1.85 -14.11
C TRP A 30 -3.84 -0.71 -13.66
N HIS A 31 -3.93 -0.47 -12.35
CA HIS A 31 -4.98 0.36 -11.75
C HIS A 31 -4.46 1.44 -10.82
N GLY A 32 -3.14 1.68 -10.78
CA GLY A 32 -2.50 2.62 -9.87
C GLY A 32 -3.10 4.02 -9.93
N GLN A 33 -3.39 4.53 -11.13
CA GLN A 33 -3.99 5.86 -11.29
C GLN A 33 -5.39 5.94 -10.66
N THR A 34 -6.25 4.95 -10.91
CA THR A 34 -7.59 4.88 -10.31
C THR A 34 -7.51 4.75 -8.79
N MET A 35 -6.57 3.94 -8.30
CA MET A 35 -6.34 3.76 -6.88
C MET A 35 -5.85 5.05 -6.22
N PHE A 36 -4.92 5.78 -6.84
CA PHE A 36 -4.43 7.05 -6.31
C PHE A 36 -5.53 8.14 -6.35
N LYS A 37 -6.36 8.18 -7.40
CA LYS A 37 -7.56 9.03 -7.43
C LYS A 37 -8.48 8.76 -6.25
N PHE A 38 -8.72 7.49 -5.90
CA PHE A 38 -9.54 7.13 -4.75
C PHE A 38 -8.93 7.56 -3.41
N ILE A 39 -7.61 7.69 -3.34
CA ILE A 39 -6.89 8.16 -2.15
C ILE A 39 -7.02 9.67 -1.98
N ILE A 40 -6.90 10.45 -3.07
CA ILE A 40 -6.91 11.91 -3.01
C ILE A 40 -8.31 12.53 -3.13
N TYR A 41 -9.24 11.88 -3.83
CA TYR A 41 -10.61 12.35 -3.98
C TYR A 41 -11.51 11.67 -2.97
N ASN A 42 -11.79 12.40 -1.89
CA ASN A 42 -12.85 12.05 -0.96
C ASN A 42 -14.17 12.44 -1.64
N ASP A 43 -14.95 11.47 -2.12
CA ASP A 43 -16.33 11.78 -2.45
C ASP A 43 -17.04 12.12 -1.13
N ASP A 44 -17.41 13.38 -0.94
CA ASP A 44 -18.13 13.95 0.22
C ASP A 44 -19.52 13.30 0.45
N SER A 45 -19.82 12.23 -0.30
CA SER A 45 -21.08 11.49 -0.27
C SER A 45 -21.20 10.51 0.92
N SER A 46 -20.12 10.09 1.57
CA SER A 46 -20.20 9.27 2.80
C SER A 46 -20.39 10.14 4.04
N LYS A 47 -21.59 10.74 4.17
CA LYS A 47 -22.03 11.41 5.41
C LYS A 47 -22.09 10.47 6.62
N ASP A 48 -21.98 9.15 6.42
CA ASP A 48 -22.01 8.14 7.48
C ASP A 48 -20.66 7.94 8.18
N ASP A 49 -19.53 8.22 7.51
CA ASP A 49 -18.20 8.13 8.15
C ASP A 49 -17.90 9.32 9.08
N ALA A 50 -18.58 10.45 8.91
CA ALA A 50 -18.39 11.66 9.73
C ALA A 50 -18.86 11.49 11.20
N ARG A 51 -19.63 10.44 11.51
CA ARG A 51 -20.17 10.21 12.86
C ARG A 51 -19.22 9.49 13.82
N ASN A 52 -18.11 8.92 13.34
CA ASN A 52 -17.22 8.15 14.21
C ASN A 52 -15.78 8.68 14.17
N LYS A 53 -15.54 9.79 14.89
CA LYS A 53 -14.24 10.48 14.98
C LYS A 53 -13.08 9.60 15.45
N ASN A 54 -13.36 8.44 16.04
CA ASN A 54 -12.36 7.47 16.52
C ASN A 54 -12.21 6.22 15.62
N HIS A 55 -12.96 6.10 14.52
CA HIS A 55 -12.89 4.99 13.55
C HIS A 55 -12.02 5.32 12.33
N GLY A 56 -11.38 6.50 12.34
CA GLY A 56 -10.72 7.10 11.19
C GLY A 56 -9.26 6.68 11.00
N LEU A 57 -8.65 5.95 11.94
CA LEU A 57 -7.23 5.58 11.86
C LEU A 57 -7.10 4.06 11.82
N TYR A 58 -6.62 3.52 10.70
CA TYR A 58 -6.19 2.13 10.65
C TYR A 58 -4.76 2.05 11.17
N LYS A 59 -4.55 1.26 12.24
CA LYS A 59 -3.20 0.88 12.66
C LYS A 59 -2.57 0.07 11.53
N VAL A 60 -1.37 0.48 11.12
CA VAL A 60 -0.57 -0.21 10.12
C VAL A 60 0.77 -0.58 10.77
N GLY A 61 1.26 -1.80 10.54
CA GLY A 61 2.62 -2.19 10.93
C GLY A 61 2.81 -2.78 12.33
N ASP A 62 1.97 -3.72 12.77
CA ASP A 62 1.98 -4.27 14.14
C ASP A 62 3.31 -4.92 14.60
N ASP A 63 4.24 -5.24 13.69
CA ASP A 63 5.46 -6.02 14.04
C ASP A 63 6.82 -5.37 13.67
N LEU A 64 6.89 -4.09 13.26
CA LEU A 64 8.18 -3.39 12.97
C LEU A 64 8.47 -2.18 13.88
N GLY A 65 7.95 -2.18 15.10
CA GLY A 65 8.36 -1.22 16.14
C GLY A 65 7.80 0.19 15.99
N GLY A 66 6.80 0.41 15.14
CA GLY A 66 6.11 1.68 15.03
C GLY A 66 4.63 1.49 14.71
N THR A 67 3.75 1.89 15.63
CA THR A 67 2.30 1.94 15.40
C THR A 67 1.98 3.17 14.55
N GLU A 68 2.28 3.13 13.26
CA GLU A 68 1.87 4.21 12.36
C GLU A 68 0.37 4.11 12.08
N THR A 69 -0.35 5.14 12.50
CA THR A 69 -1.79 5.25 12.28
C THR A 69 -2.05 6.16 11.10
N PHE A 70 -2.67 5.61 10.05
CA PHE A 70 -3.04 6.37 8.86
C PHE A 70 -4.56 6.45 8.69
N LEU A 71 -5.03 7.53 8.08
CA LEU A 71 -6.40 7.55 7.57
C LEU A 71 -6.55 6.48 6.48
N PRO A 72 -7.70 5.78 6.39
CA PRO A 72 -7.90 4.71 5.41
C PRO A 72 -7.60 5.14 3.97
N ARG A 73 -7.95 6.38 3.63
CA ARG A 73 -7.61 7.04 2.37
C ARG A 73 -6.70 8.21 2.71
N SER A 74 -5.41 8.03 2.48
CA SER A 74 -4.42 9.08 2.72
C SER A 74 -3.19 8.89 1.85
N VAL A 75 -2.54 10.01 1.52
CA VAL A 75 -1.26 10.01 0.81
C VAL A 75 -0.18 9.37 1.69
N GLU A 76 -0.25 9.53 3.01
CA GLU A 76 0.65 8.90 3.95
C GLU A 76 0.59 7.37 3.84
N ARG A 77 -0.62 6.80 3.72
CA ARG A 77 -0.79 5.35 3.50
C ARG A 77 -0.29 4.90 2.14
N TRP A 78 -0.47 5.72 1.11
CA TRP A 78 0.10 5.46 -0.22
C TRP A 78 1.63 5.38 -0.17
N ARG A 79 2.27 6.36 0.48
CA ARG A 79 3.72 6.41 0.70
C ARG A 79 4.21 5.22 1.51
N TYR A 80 3.47 4.81 2.54
CA TYR A 80 3.77 3.60 3.29
C TYR A 80 3.83 2.38 2.35
N TRP A 81 2.80 2.14 1.54
CA TRP A 81 2.82 1.00 0.60
C TRP A 81 3.95 1.09 -0.43
N LYS A 82 4.24 2.29 -0.95
CA LYS A 82 5.37 2.52 -1.86
C LYS A 82 6.69 2.10 -1.19
N ALA A 83 6.95 2.57 0.02
CA ALA A 83 8.15 2.22 0.78
C ALA A 83 8.26 0.70 1.03
N ARG A 84 7.14 0.01 1.21
CA ARG A 84 7.13 -1.46 1.38
C ARG A 84 7.48 -2.21 0.10
N PHE A 85 7.06 -1.71 -1.07
CA PHE A 85 7.55 -2.25 -2.34
C PHE A 85 9.05 -2.00 -2.55
N GLU A 86 9.55 -0.83 -2.17
CA GLU A 86 10.99 -0.52 -2.24
C GLU A 86 11.79 -1.45 -1.32
N ALA A 87 11.26 -1.76 -0.13
CA ALA A 87 11.89 -2.66 0.82
C ALA A 87 11.94 -4.13 0.38
N VAL A 88 11.20 -4.56 -0.66
CA VAL A 88 11.23 -5.93 -1.19
C VAL A 88 12.63 -6.33 -1.66
N ASP A 89 13.45 -5.37 -2.08
CA ASP A 89 14.82 -5.64 -2.53
C ASP A 89 15.70 -6.27 -1.42
N ASN A 90 15.41 -5.93 -0.16
CA ASN A 90 16.09 -6.46 1.02
C ASN A 90 15.50 -7.79 1.53
N LEU A 91 14.42 -8.27 0.92
CA LEU A 91 13.78 -9.53 1.30
C LEU A 91 14.38 -10.72 0.52
N PRO A 92 14.33 -11.94 1.09
CA PRO A 92 14.66 -13.17 0.36
C PRO A 92 13.52 -13.53 -0.61
N ALA A 93 13.36 -12.71 -1.65
CA ALA A 93 12.35 -12.84 -2.71
C ALA A 93 13.04 -13.11 -4.06
N THR A 94 12.28 -13.65 -5.01
CA THR A 94 12.71 -13.89 -6.39
C THR A 94 13.02 -12.59 -7.14
N ASP A 95 13.91 -12.66 -8.13
CA ASP A 95 14.29 -11.49 -8.94
C ASP A 95 13.11 -10.88 -9.70
N GLU A 96 12.17 -11.73 -10.14
CA GLU A 96 10.93 -11.29 -10.77
C GLU A 96 10.07 -10.48 -9.79
N CYS A 97 9.88 -11.00 -8.57
CA CYS A 97 9.15 -10.30 -7.50
C CYS A 97 9.79 -8.94 -7.19
N LYS A 98 11.12 -8.88 -7.03
CA LYS A 98 11.85 -7.63 -6.81
C LYS A 98 11.69 -6.65 -7.97
N THR A 99 11.79 -7.13 -9.20
CA THR A 99 11.64 -6.30 -10.41
C THR A 99 10.23 -5.70 -10.52
N LEU A 100 9.20 -6.51 -10.29
CA LEU A 100 7.80 -6.06 -10.29
C LEU A 100 7.54 -5.05 -9.17
N ALA A 101 7.98 -5.35 -7.94
CA ALA A 101 7.84 -4.45 -6.80
C ALA A 101 8.50 -3.09 -7.08
N ALA A 102 9.74 -3.08 -7.56
CA ALA A 102 10.47 -1.85 -7.89
C ALA A 102 9.76 -1.05 -9.00
N ARG A 103 9.22 -1.72 -10.02
CA ARG A 103 8.46 -1.06 -11.09
C ARG A 103 7.19 -0.42 -10.55
N SER A 104 6.46 -1.11 -9.67
CA SER A 104 5.25 -0.58 -9.05
C SER A 104 5.55 0.59 -8.12
N ALA A 105 6.61 0.54 -7.32
CA ALA A 105 7.03 1.67 -6.49
C ALA A 105 7.34 2.93 -7.33
N ARG A 106 8.03 2.78 -8.46
CA ARG A 106 8.27 3.88 -9.40
C ARG A 106 6.97 4.45 -9.98
N MET A 107 6.04 3.60 -10.37
CA MET A 107 4.71 4.02 -10.83
C MET A 107 3.97 4.80 -9.74
N MET A 108 4.03 4.33 -8.49
CA MET A 108 3.38 4.99 -7.37
C MET A 108 3.94 6.39 -7.12
N GLY A 109 5.27 6.55 -7.18
CA GLY A 109 5.93 7.86 -7.08
C GLY A 109 5.52 8.79 -8.23
N ALA A 110 5.57 8.31 -9.47
CA ALA A 110 5.16 9.10 -10.62
C ALA A 110 3.70 9.57 -10.51
N LEU A 111 2.78 8.70 -10.08
CA LEU A 111 1.39 9.09 -9.88
C LEU A 111 1.23 10.15 -8.80
N GLU A 112 1.95 10.01 -7.69
CA GLU A 112 1.95 10.98 -6.60
C GLU A 112 2.45 12.35 -7.08
N ASP A 113 3.61 12.40 -7.73
CA ASP A 113 4.24 13.63 -8.22
C ASP A 113 3.41 14.36 -9.28
N ASN A 114 2.63 13.62 -10.09
CA ASN A 114 1.82 14.21 -11.16
C ASN A 114 0.40 14.59 -10.72
N MET A 115 -0.06 14.14 -9.55
CA MET A 115 -1.45 14.33 -9.10
C MET A 115 -1.57 15.11 -7.80
N LEU A 116 -0.47 15.34 -7.07
CA LEU A 116 -0.39 16.32 -6.00
C LEU A 116 0.18 17.63 -6.57
N PHE A 117 -0.57 18.72 -6.42
CA PHE A 117 -0.19 20.06 -6.87
C PHE A 117 0.61 20.82 -5.81
#